data_AF-A0A9E6C0D1-F1
#
_entry.id   AF-A0A9E6C0D1-F1
#
_cell.length_a   1.000
_cell.length_b   1.000
_cell.length_c   1.000
_cell.angle_alpha   90.00
_cell.angle_beta   90.00
_cell.angle_gamma   90.00
#
_symmetry.space_group_name_H-M   'P 1'
#
loop_
_entity.id
_entity.type
_entity.pdbx_description
1 polymer ?
#
loop_
_entity_poly.entity_id
_entity_poly.type
_entity_poly.pdbx_seq_one_letter_code
_entity_poly.pdbx_strand_id
1 'polypeptide(L)'
;MDLDRGVLTRIDRKLLAGLGQDETYRMVRVPVTMAKWSTWKRYCDSARVSMGRAIVMLIDRELVSVFGDSGGDGSPVLAQQAEEELTRREAEVARREARVEAAEKRSRGWSERLRGWEGELGVRGYRAEMTAKLAARPAADRTKVGRNERCPCGSGLKYKHCHGNLVWHTE
;
A
#
# COMPACT_ATOMS: atom_id res chain seq x y z
N MET A 1 -18.39 -0.44 54.03
CA MET A 1 -17.89 -1.76 53.59
C MET A 1 -16.66 -1.50 52.75
N ASP A 2 -15.46 -1.47 53.35
CA ASP A 2 -14.25 -1.24 52.55
C ASP A 2 -13.87 -2.53 51.85
N LEU A 3 -14.08 -2.55 50.54
CA LEU A 3 -13.49 -3.55 49.66
C LEU A 3 -12.01 -3.18 49.52
N ASP A 4 -11.12 -4.08 49.92
CA ASP A 4 -9.67 -3.86 49.80
C ASP A 4 -9.32 -3.53 48.34
N ARG A 5 -8.82 -2.31 48.12
CA ARG A 5 -8.44 -1.79 46.81
C ARG A 5 -7.37 -2.66 46.15
N GLY A 6 -6.53 -3.34 46.93
CA GLY A 6 -5.53 -4.30 46.44
C GLY A 6 -6.14 -5.58 45.85
N VAL A 7 -7.27 -6.05 46.38
CA VAL A 7 -8.00 -7.20 45.85
C VAL A 7 -8.75 -6.81 44.56
N LEU A 8 -9.39 -5.63 44.53
CA LEU A 8 -10.11 -5.13 43.36
C LEU A 8 -9.17 -4.94 42.15
N THR A 9 -8.02 -4.29 42.35
CA THR A 9 -7.03 -4.08 41.27
C THR A 9 -6.46 -5.37 40.69
N ARG A 10 -6.34 -6.43 41.51
CA ARG A 10 -5.88 -7.75 41.05
C ARG A 10 -6.95 -8.47 40.23
N ILE A 11 -8.22 -8.31 40.61
CA ILE A 11 -9.37 -8.81 39.88
C ILE A 11 -9.46 -8.10 38.53
N ASP A 12 -9.39 -6.76 38.51
CA ASP A 12 -9.44 -5.95 37.28
C ASP A 12 -8.37 -6.34 36.26
N ARG A 13 -7.11 -6.47 36.69
CA ARG A 13 -6.02 -6.85 35.77
C ARG A 13 -6.21 -8.23 35.15
N LYS A 14 -6.74 -9.20 35.90
CA LYS A 14 -7.04 -10.55 35.37
C LYS A 14 -8.28 -10.56 34.48
N LEU A 15 -9.26 -9.70 34.77
CA LEU A 15 -10.45 -9.52 33.94
C LEU A 15 -10.06 -8.89 32.60
N LEU A 16 -9.31 -7.78 32.62
CA LEU A 16 -8.90 -7.03 31.44
C LEU A 16 -7.94 -7.82 30.53
N ALA A 17 -7.03 -8.62 31.09
CA ALA A 17 -6.10 -9.44 30.31
C ALA A 17 -6.78 -10.53 29.44
N GLY A 18 -8.06 -10.82 29.65
CA GLY A 18 -8.81 -11.81 28.88
C GLY A 18 -9.85 -11.25 27.91
N LEU A 19 -9.98 -9.92 27.77
CA LEU A 19 -10.98 -9.28 26.88
C LEU A 19 -10.65 -9.39 25.38
N GLY A 20 -9.60 -10.12 24.99
CA GLY A 20 -9.19 -10.32 23.61
C GLY A 20 -9.77 -11.57 22.94
N GLN A 21 -10.67 -12.31 23.60
CA GLN A 21 -11.32 -13.50 23.03
C GLN A 21 -12.84 -13.34 23.05
N ASP A 22 -13.52 -13.83 22.01
CA ASP A 22 -14.95 -13.76 21.66
C ASP A 22 -15.94 -14.36 22.71
N GLU A 23 -15.65 -14.25 24.01
CA GLU A 23 -16.55 -14.69 25.07
C GLU A 23 -17.41 -13.51 25.57
N THR A 24 -18.71 -13.57 25.26
CA THR A 24 -19.70 -12.55 25.65
C THR A 24 -20.04 -12.52 27.15
N TYR A 25 -19.65 -13.56 27.91
CA TYR A 25 -19.90 -13.66 29.34
C TYR A 25 -18.71 -14.27 30.07
N ARG A 26 -18.34 -13.71 31.24
CA ARG A 26 -17.29 -14.26 32.10
C ARG A 26 -17.76 -14.42 33.53
N MET A 27 -17.55 -15.61 34.09
CA MET A 27 -17.89 -15.88 35.50
C MET A 27 -16.80 -15.32 36.44
N VAL A 28 -17.23 -14.54 37.43
CA VAL A 28 -16.35 -13.96 38.45
C VAL A 28 -16.69 -14.56 39.81
N ARG A 29 -15.70 -15.09 40.53
CA ARG A 29 -15.86 -15.56 41.92
C ARG A 29 -15.59 -14.41 42.87
N VAL A 30 -16.60 -14.01 43.63
CA VAL A 30 -16.48 -12.99 44.68
C VAL A 30 -16.37 -13.68 46.05
N PRO A 31 -15.24 -13.60 46.75
CA PRO A 31 -15.10 -14.21 48.06
C PRO A 31 -15.89 -13.42 49.11
N VAL A 32 -16.92 -14.05 49.67
CA VAL A 32 -17.76 -13.49 50.75
C VAL A 32 -17.85 -14.44 51.92
N THR A 33 -17.89 -13.90 53.14
CA THR A 33 -18.09 -14.70 54.36
C THR A 33 -19.55 -15.13 54.48
N MET A 34 -19.80 -16.23 55.20
CA MET A 34 -21.17 -16.71 55.44
C MET A 34 -22.06 -15.66 56.10
N ALA A 35 -21.52 -14.86 57.03
CA ALA A 35 -22.26 -13.78 57.68
C ALA A 35 -22.67 -12.68 56.68
N LYS A 36 -21.79 -12.31 55.74
CA LYS A 36 -22.09 -11.34 54.68
C LYS A 36 -23.14 -11.88 53.72
N TRP A 37 -23.02 -13.15 53.33
CA TRP A 37 -24.00 -13.82 52.46
C TRP A 37 -25.40 -13.88 53.08
N SER A 38 -25.50 -14.32 54.34
CA SER A 38 -26.77 -14.39 55.07
C SER A 38 -27.41 -13.02 55.28
N THR A 39 -26.60 -11.97 55.44
CA THR A 39 -27.09 -10.60 55.57
C THR A 39 -27.60 -10.07 54.24
N TRP A 40 -26.85 -10.28 53.16
CA TRP A 40 -27.26 -9.93 51.80
C TRP A 40 -28.58 -10.60 51.39
N LYS A 41 -28.70 -11.90 51.66
CA LYS A 41 -29.92 -12.65 51.40
C LYS A 41 -31.12 -12.04 52.12
N ARG A 42 -31.00 -11.72 53.41
CA ARG A 42 -32.08 -11.08 54.19
C ARG A 42 -32.52 -9.73 53.62
N TYR A 43 -31.57 -8.91 53.13
CA TYR A 43 -31.89 -7.64 52.47
C TYR A 43 -32.60 -7.84 51.12
N CYS A 44 -32.18 -8.83 50.34
CA CYS A 44 -32.83 -9.16 49.07
C CYS A 44 -34.26 -9.68 49.30
N ASP A 45 -34.44 -10.54 50.30
CA ASP A 45 -35.74 -11.10 50.68
C ASP A 45 -36.69 -9.99 51.17
N SER A 46 -36.22 -9.05 51.99
CA SER A 46 -37.05 -7.93 52.47
C SER A 46 -37.43 -6.96 51.35
N ALA A 47 -36.53 -6.73 50.39
CA ALA A 47 -36.78 -5.91 49.21
C ALA A 47 -37.53 -6.66 48.08
N ARG A 48 -37.87 -7.94 48.27
CA ARG A 48 -38.51 -8.82 47.29
C ARG A 48 -37.81 -8.85 45.91
N VAL A 49 -36.48 -8.82 45.93
CA VAL A 49 -35.65 -8.93 44.73
C VAL A 49 -34.76 -10.16 44.81
N SER A 50 -34.47 -10.79 43.68
CA SER A 50 -33.49 -11.87 43.67
C SER A 50 -32.09 -11.32 43.93
N MET A 51 -31.23 -12.11 44.58
CA MET A 51 -29.85 -11.71 44.87
C MET A 51 -29.10 -11.28 43.61
N GLY A 52 -29.32 -11.97 42.48
CA GLY A 52 -28.73 -11.60 41.19
C GLY A 52 -29.25 -10.26 40.66
N ARG A 53 -30.56 -10.00 40.74
CA ARG A 53 -31.13 -8.73 40.28
C ARG A 53 -30.67 -7.54 41.12
N ALA A 54 -30.54 -7.73 42.43
CA ALA A 54 -29.99 -6.71 43.32
C ALA A 54 -28.52 -6.38 42.99
N ILE A 55 -27.69 -7.39 42.66
CA ILE A 55 -26.31 -7.17 42.20
C ILE A 55 -26.29 -6.38 40.89
N VAL A 56 -27.13 -6.76 39.91
CA VAL A 56 -27.22 -6.04 38.63
C VAL A 56 -27.62 -4.59 38.85
N MET A 57 -28.61 -4.32 39.71
CA MET A 57 -29.02 -2.94 40.02
C MET A 57 -27.92 -2.12 40.70
N LEU A 58 -27.11 -2.73 41.56
CA LEU A 58 -25.97 -2.06 42.18
C LEU A 58 -24.88 -1.77 41.15
N ILE A 59 -24.56 -2.74 40.29
CA ILE A 59 -23.59 -2.55 39.21
C ILE A 59 -24.07 -1.43 38.28
N ASP A 60 -25.32 -1.48 37.85
CA ASP A 60 -25.93 -0.48 36.95
C ASP A 60 -25.89 0.91 37.59
N ARG A 61 -26.27 1.04 38.86
CA ARG A 61 -26.18 2.30 39.62
C ARG A 61 -24.75 2.83 39.73
N GLU A 62 -23.78 1.97 40.01
CA GLU A 62 -22.37 2.38 40.13
C GLU A 62 -21.78 2.72 38.76
N LEU A 63 -22.14 1.99 37.69
CA LEU A 63 -21.78 2.34 36.33
C LEU A 63 -22.39 3.68 35.93
N VAL A 64 -23.65 3.95 36.28
CA VAL A 64 -24.28 5.27 36.11
C VAL A 64 -23.66 6.32 37.03
N SER A 65 -23.05 5.97 38.16
CA SER A 65 -22.33 6.95 38.99
C SER A 65 -20.93 7.27 38.43
N VAL A 66 -20.23 6.26 37.93
CA VAL A 66 -18.85 6.34 37.40
C VAL A 66 -18.82 6.86 35.96
N PHE A 67 -19.84 6.51 35.17
CA PHE A 67 -20.00 6.89 33.77
C PHE A 67 -21.19 7.84 33.52
N GLY A 68 -22.08 8.06 34.49
CA GLY A 68 -23.27 8.91 34.28
C GLY A 68 -23.07 10.39 34.56
N ASP A 69 -21.83 10.86 34.68
CA ASP A 69 -21.52 12.24 34.24
C ASP A 69 -21.47 12.35 32.69
N SER A 70 -21.66 11.23 31.98
CA SER A 70 -21.91 11.19 30.54
C SER A 70 -23.29 10.64 30.14
N GLY A 71 -24.25 10.56 31.07
CA GLY A 71 -25.55 9.94 30.80
C GLY A 71 -26.70 10.54 31.60
N GLY A 72 -27.07 11.78 31.32
CA GLY A 72 -28.29 12.36 31.89
C GLY A 72 -28.68 13.74 31.38
N ASP A 73 -27.71 14.62 31.12
CA ASP A 73 -27.99 15.99 30.63
C ASP A 73 -26.81 16.55 29.78
N GLY A 74 -26.01 15.65 29.21
CA GLY A 74 -24.83 15.93 28.38
C GLY A 74 -25.17 16.03 26.89
N SER A 75 -26.11 16.90 26.57
CA SER A 75 -26.35 17.63 25.31
C SER A 75 -26.26 16.90 23.95
N PRO A 76 -27.32 16.89 23.11
CA PRO A 76 -27.24 16.49 21.69
C PRO A 76 -26.16 17.25 20.89
N VAL A 77 -25.67 18.37 21.44
CA VAL A 77 -24.55 19.15 20.90
C VAL A 77 -23.22 18.37 20.92
N LEU A 78 -22.94 17.54 21.92
CA LEU A 78 -21.69 16.77 21.96
C LEU A 78 -21.66 15.65 20.91
N ALA A 79 -22.82 15.01 20.67
CA ALA A 79 -22.98 14.03 19.60
C ALA A 79 -22.84 14.70 18.21
N GLN A 80 -23.48 15.86 18.01
CA GLN A 80 -23.34 16.66 16.80
C GLN A 80 -21.88 17.11 16.56
N GLN A 81 -21.19 17.57 17.60
CA GLN A 81 -19.78 17.96 17.49
C GLN A 81 -18.87 16.77 17.14
N ALA A 82 -19.17 15.57 17.65
CA ALA A 82 -18.44 14.35 17.29
C ALA A 82 -18.68 13.95 15.81
N GLU A 83 -19.91 14.08 15.31
CA GLU A 83 -20.26 13.83 13.90
C GLU A 83 -19.63 14.87 12.97
N GLU A 84 -19.61 16.15 13.36
CA GLU A 84 -18.93 17.23 12.63
C GLU A 84 -17.42 16.99 12.57
N GLU A 85 -16.82 16.56 13.68
CA GLU A 85 -15.39 16.23 13.75
C GLU A 85 -15.04 15.03 12.88
N LEU A 86 -15.90 14.00 12.86
CA LEU A 86 -15.74 12.84 11.98
C LEU A 86 -15.81 13.27 10.51
N THR A 87 -16.83 14.04 10.15
CA THR A 87 -17.02 14.58 8.80
C THR A 87 -15.82 15.42 8.36
N ARG A 88 -15.25 16.22 9.27
CA ARG A 88 -14.03 17.01 9.01
C ARG A 88 -12.82 16.12 8.73
N ARG A 89 -12.64 15.07 9.53
CA ARG A 89 -11.54 14.09 9.34
C ARG A 89 -11.69 13.30 8.07
N GLU A 90 -12.90 12.85 7.75
CA GLU A 90 -13.20 12.15 6.49
C GLU A 90 -12.92 13.05 5.28
N ALA A 91 -13.33 14.32 5.34
CA ALA A 91 -13.01 15.29 4.29
C ALA A 91 -11.50 15.55 4.15
N GLU A 92 -10.75 15.54 5.26
CA GLU A 92 -9.29 15.66 5.22
C GLU A 92 -8.64 14.43 4.58
N VAL A 93 -9.08 13.23 4.96
CA VAL A 93 -8.60 11.97 4.38
C VAL A 93 -8.91 11.94 2.88
N ALA A 94 -10.13 12.29 2.46
CA ALA A 94 -10.50 12.37 1.06
C ALA A 94 -9.61 13.35 0.26
N ARG A 95 -9.26 14.51 0.83
CA ARG A 95 -8.31 15.46 0.20
C ARG A 95 -6.90 14.88 0.07
N ARG A 96 -6.43 14.15 1.09
CA ARG A 96 -5.11 13.50 1.06
C ARG A 96 -5.08 12.40 0.00
N GLU A 97 -6.11 11.57 -0.07
CA GLU A 97 -6.27 10.52 -1.08
C GLU A 97 -6.34 11.09 -2.50
N ALA A 98 -7.13 12.13 -2.74
CA ALA A 98 -7.21 12.80 -4.04
C ALA A 98 -5.84 13.36 -4.48
N ARG A 99 -5.03 13.89 -3.55
CA ARG A 99 -3.68 14.37 -3.84
C ARG A 99 -2.74 13.23 -4.21
N VAL A 100 -2.82 12.09 -3.52
CA VAL A 100 -2.04 10.88 -3.82
C VAL A 100 -2.45 10.35 -5.19
N GLU A 101 -3.76 10.20 -5.46
CA GLU A 101 -4.26 9.72 -6.75
C GLU A 101 -3.81 10.64 -7.90
N ALA A 102 -3.88 11.96 -7.72
CA ALA A 102 -3.39 12.91 -8.71
C ALA A 102 -1.87 12.78 -8.93
N ALA A 103 -1.10 12.53 -7.88
CA ALA A 103 0.34 12.27 -7.98
C ALA A 103 0.65 10.97 -8.72
N GLU A 104 -0.10 9.90 -8.43
CA GLU A 104 0.01 8.63 -9.15
C GLU A 104 -0.35 8.78 -10.62
N LYS A 105 -1.44 9.48 -10.96
CA LYS A 105 -1.81 9.76 -12.36
C LYS A 105 -0.69 10.51 -13.08
N ARG A 106 -0.09 11.52 -12.44
CA ARG A 106 1.08 12.22 -13.00
C ARG A 106 2.26 11.28 -13.20
N SER A 107 2.55 10.43 -12.23
CA SER A 107 3.63 9.44 -12.30
C SER A 107 3.40 8.45 -13.44
N ARG A 108 2.20 7.85 -13.53
CA ARG A 108 1.82 6.93 -14.60
C ARG A 108 1.92 7.58 -15.98
N GLY A 109 1.42 8.80 -16.13
CA GLY A 109 1.51 9.55 -17.40
C GLY A 109 2.94 9.99 -17.76
N TRP A 110 3.81 10.21 -16.77
CA TRP A 110 5.24 10.42 -17.03
C TRP A 110 5.94 9.11 -17.45
N SER A 111 5.67 7.99 -16.76
CA SER A 111 6.20 6.69 -17.12
C SER A 111 5.75 6.23 -18.52
N GLU A 112 4.50 6.50 -18.90
CA GLU A 112 4.00 6.19 -20.24
C GLU A 112 4.71 7.00 -21.33
N ARG A 113 4.89 8.31 -21.12
CA ARG A 113 5.69 9.15 -22.02
C ARG A 113 7.12 8.63 -22.16
N LEU A 114 7.73 8.23 -21.05
CA LEU A 114 9.10 7.72 -21.04
C LEU A 114 9.21 6.41 -21.83
N ARG A 115 8.25 5.47 -21.66
CA ARG A 115 8.16 4.26 -22.49
C ARG A 115 7.99 4.58 -23.97
N GLY A 116 7.19 5.60 -24.30
CA GLY A 116 7.05 6.08 -25.68
C GLY A 116 8.38 6.56 -26.27
N TRP A 117 9.10 7.40 -25.52
CA TRP A 117 10.42 7.90 -25.92
C TRP A 117 11.46 6.78 -26.05
N GLU A 118 11.47 5.83 -25.12
CA GLU A 118 12.33 4.65 -25.19
C GLU A 118 12.04 3.81 -26.44
N GLY A 119 10.76 3.61 -26.79
CA GLY A 119 10.36 2.95 -28.03
C GLY A 119 10.84 3.68 -29.28
N GLU A 120 10.67 5.01 -29.34
CA GLU A 120 11.16 5.83 -30.46
C GLU A 120 12.68 5.75 -30.61
N LEU A 121 13.41 5.86 -29.50
CA LEU A 121 14.87 5.73 -29.48
C LEU A 121 15.31 4.33 -29.88
N GLY A 122 14.59 3.28 -29.45
CA GLY A 122 14.83 1.90 -29.86
C GLY A 122 14.68 1.70 -31.37
N VAL A 123 13.63 2.25 -31.98
CA VAL A 123 13.42 2.19 -33.44
C VAL A 123 14.51 2.97 -34.19
N ARG A 124 14.89 4.15 -33.70
CA ARG A 124 15.98 4.96 -34.28
C ARG A 124 17.32 4.22 -34.18
N GLY A 125 17.62 3.64 -33.02
CA GLY A 125 18.81 2.84 -32.79
C GLY A 125 18.88 1.62 -33.71
N TYR A 126 17.77 0.88 -33.83
CA TYR A 126 17.67 -0.26 -34.74
C TYR A 126 17.90 0.14 -36.20
N ARG A 127 17.28 1.24 -36.66
CA ARG A 127 17.51 1.75 -38.03
C ARG A 127 18.97 2.13 -38.25
N ALA A 128 19.57 2.86 -37.30
CA ALA A 128 20.97 3.25 -37.38
C ALA A 128 21.90 2.02 -37.44
N GLU A 129 21.66 1.01 -36.60
CA GLU A 129 22.40 -0.24 -36.60
C GLU A 129 22.28 -0.98 -37.95
N MET A 130 21.07 -1.07 -38.50
CA MET A 130 20.85 -1.69 -39.81
C MET A 130 21.57 -0.94 -40.94
N THR A 131 21.53 0.40 -40.93
CA THR A 131 22.28 1.20 -41.91
C THR A 131 23.79 1.03 -41.76
N ALA A 132 24.30 0.95 -40.53
CA ALA A 132 25.71 0.70 -40.27
C ALA A 132 26.14 -0.69 -40.75
N LYS A 133 25.33 -1.74 -40.51
CA LYS A 133 25.56 -3.10 -41.03
C LYS A 133 25.57 -3.16 -42.55
N LEU A 134 24.68 -2.43 -43.21
CA LEU A 134 24.64 -2.31 -44.67
C LEU A 134 25.89 -1.59 -45.21
N ALA A 135 26.31 -0.50 -44.57
CA ALA A 135 27.51 0.24 -44.95
C ALA A 135 28.81 -0.54 -44.68
N ALA A 136 28.82 -1.40 -43.66
CA ALA A 136 29.93 -2.28 -43.32
C ALA A 136 29.99 -3.56 -44.17
N ARG A 137 29.04 -3.78 -45.10
CA ARG A 137 29.19 -4.87 -46.07
C ARG A 137 30.45 -4.59 -46.88
N PRO A 138 31.39 -5.56 -46.97
CA PRO A 138 32.57 -5.37 -47.80
C PRO A 138 32.10 -5.03 -49.22
N ALA A 139 32.60 -3.93 -49.76
CA ALA A 139 32.40 -3.61 -51.17
C ALA A 139 32.80 -4.87 -51.95
N ALA A 140 31.85 -5.42 -52.73
CA ALA A 140 32.11 -6.59 -53.54
C ALA A 140 33.46 -6.40 -54.21
N ASP A 141 34.39 -7.33 -53.92
CA ASP A 141 35.79 -7.22 -54.32
C ASP A 141 35.81 -6.84 -55.80
N ARG A 142 36.13 -5.57 -56.09
CA ARG A 142 36.40 -5.14 -57.45
C ARG A 142 37.70 -5.85 -57.75
N THR A 143 37.57 -7.08 -58.25
CA THR A 143 38.67 -8.03 -58.44
C THR A 143 39.82 -7.23 -59.01
N LYS A 144 40.86 -7.00 -58.20
CA LYS A 144 42.01 -6.21 -58.63
C LYS A 144 42.71 -7.02 -59.72
N VAL A 145 42.26 -6.84 -60.96
CA VAL A 145 42.83 -7.53 -62.11
C VAL A 145 44.27 -7.07 -62.24
N GLY A 146 45.20 -8.02 -62.12
CA GLY A 146 46.62 -7.72 -62.25
C GLY A 146 46.90 -7.13 -63.64
N ARG A 147 47.82 -6.16 -63.75
CA ARG A 147 48.14 -5.48 -65.03
C ARG A 147 48.50 -6.47 -66.17
N ASN A 148 48.97 -7.67 -65.85
CA ASN A 148 49.32 -8.72 -66.83
C ASN A 148 48.27 -9.82 -67.00
N GLU A 149 47.19 -9.83 -66.22
CA GLU A 149 46.10 -10.82 -66.33
C GLU A 149 45.18 -10.50 -67.51
N ARG A 150 44.36 -11.47 -67.92
CA ARG A 150 43.37 -11.24 -68.99
C ARG A 150 42.38 -10.18 -68.57
N CYS A 151 42.09 -9.26 -69.48
CA CYS A 151 41.17 -8.16 -69.22
C CYS A 151 39.74 -8.71 -69.06
N PRO A 152 39.00 -8.32 -68.01
CA PRO A 152 37.68 -8.86 -67.70
C PRO A 152 36.59 -8.42 -68.70
N CYS A 153 36.91 -7.55 -69.66
CA CYS A 153 36.00 -7.13 -70.73
C CYS A 153 35.82 -8.18 -71.85
N GLY A 154 36.51 -9.32 -71.77
CA GLY A 154 36.39 -10.40 -72.77
C GLY A 154 37.24 -10.22 -74.05
N SER A 155 38.10 -9.20 -74.13
CA SER A 155 38.93 -8.93 -75.32
C SER A 155 40.04 -9.96 -75.57
N GLY A 156 40.30 -10.86 -74.62
CA GLY A 156 41.39 -11.84 -74.69
C GLY A 156 42.80 -11.26 -74.44
N LEU A 157 42.96 -9.94 -74.40
CA LEU A 157 44.23 -9.25 -74.18
C LEU A 157 44.59 -9.10 -72.68
N LYS A 158 45.87 -8.88 -72.37
CA LYS A 158 46.32 -8.56 -71.00
C LYS A 158 45.82 -7.17 -70.59
N TYR A 159 45.47 -6.97 -69.32
CA TYR A 159 44.88 -5.72 -68.81
C TYR A 159 45.69 -4.48 -69.19
N LYS A 160 47.03 -4.51 -69.12
CA LYS A 160 47.94 -3.43 -69.52
C LYS A 160 47.83 -2.99 -70.98
N HIS A 161 47.36 -3.88 -71.86
CA HIS A 161 47.22 -3.62 -73.30
C HIS A 161 45.77 -3.35 -73.70
N CYS A 162 44.85 -3.29 -72.73
CA CYS A 162 43.45 -3.01 -72.94
C CYS A 162 43.05 -1.82 -72.05
N HIS A 163 42.23 -2.02 -71.01
CA HIS A 163 41.74 -0.95 -70.13
C HIS A 163 42.79 -0.38 -69.16
N GLY A 164 43.93 -1.06 -68.96
CA GLY A 164 45.05 -0.59 -68.16
C GLY A 164 46.10 0.21 -68.96
N ASN A 165 45.84 0.48 -70.24
CA ASN A 165 46.72 1.26 -71.09
C ASN A 165 46.49 2.76 -70.85
N LEU A 166 47.03 3.28 -69.74
CA LEU A 166 47.12 4.72 -69.48
C LEU A 166 48.20 5.30 -70.38
N VAL A 167 47.88 5.55 -71.64
CA VAL A 167 48.69 6.40 -72.52
C VAL A 167 48.37 7.82 -72.12
N TRP A 168 49.24 8.44 -71.33
CA TRP A 168 49.18 9.87 -71.07
C TRP A 168 49.52 10.58 -72.38
N HIS A 169 48.51 11.02 -73.12
CA HIS A 169 48.69 12.06 -74.10
C HIS A 169 48.83 13.38 -73.35
N THR A 170 50.07 13.80 -73.11
CA THR A 170 50.37 15.23 -72.91
C THR A 170 50.59 15.83 -74.29
N GLU A 171 49.54 16.46 -74.81
CA GLU A 171 49.58 17.54 -75.82
C GLU A 171 48.21 18.21 -75.89
#